data_AF-A0A2S6SN22-F1
#
_entry.id   AF-A0A2S6SN22-F1
#
_cell.length_a   1.000
_cell.length_b   1.000
_cell.length_c   1.000
_cell.angle_alpha   90.00
_cell.angle_beta   90.00
_cell.angle_gamma   90.00
#
_symmetry.space_group_name_H-M   'P 1'
#
loop_
_entity.id
_entity.type
_entity.pdbx_description
1 polymer ?
#
loop_
_entity_poly.entity_id
_entity_poly.type
_entity_poly.pdbx_seq_one_letter_code
_entity_poly.pdbx_strand_id
1 'polypeptide(L)'
;FTNINKILFPEEWKIILIKDSKQGLHGKKEIEAFKRIKKIPKKNISLTGLVIKKIYPSLIENNFEKFCKAITKLQNVMGEYFNLSQGGRFSSPEVYNILNFLKKENILGYGQTSWGPNGFAFFPNLRKAKEMRLKLKRKFSSCKNLEFIICSGRNNGADIRLK
;
A
#
# COMPACT_ATOMS: atom_id res chain seq x y z
N PHE A 1 3.49 17.47 -17.65
CA PHE A 1 4.49 16.88 -16.73
C PHE A 1 5.45 16.05 -17.57
N THR A 2 6.56 16.64 -18.01
CA THR A 2 7.60 15.99 -18.82
C THR A 2 8.81 15.55 -18.00
N ASN A 3 9.01 16.10 -16.79
CA ASN A 3 10.04 15.66 -15.84
C ASN A 3 9.41 15.21 -14.51
N ILE A 4 9.70 13.98 -14.09
CA ILE A 4 9.38 13.43 -12.77
C ILE A 4 10.68 13.46 -11.96
N ASN A 5 10.72 14.30 -10.92
CA ASN A 5 11.86 14.39 -10.03
C ASN A 5 11.59 13.61 -8.73
N LYS A 6 12.66 13.34 -7.98
CA LYS A 6 12.52 12.85 -6.61
C LYS A 6 11.74 13.89 -5.79
N ILE A 7 10.69 13.44 -5.11
CA ILE A 7 9.94 14.24 -4.13
C ILE A 7 10.18 13.66 -2.74
N LEU A 8 10.25 14.52 -1.73
CA LEU A 8 10.30 14.12 -0.34
C LEU A 8 8.93 13.64 0.11
N PHE A 9 8.88 12.49 0.75
CA PHE A 9 7.70 12.04 1.45
C PHE A 9 7.50 12.93 2.70
N PRO A 10 6.29 13.47 2.95
CA PRO A 10 6.07 14.38 4.06
C PRO A 10 6.37 13.70 5.41
N GLU A 11 7.21 14.33 6.24
CA GLU A 11 7.72 13.72 7.48
C GLU A 11 6.62 13.46 8.52
N GLU A 12 5.60 14.30 8.53
CA GLU A 12 4.45 14.15 9.42
C GLU A 12 3.67 12.87 9.12
N TRP A 13 3.56 12.51 7.84
CA TRP A 13 2.77 11.38 7.41
C TRP A 13 3.40 10.08 7.88
N LYS A 14 2.59 9.23 8.49
CA LYS A 14 3.00 7.91 9.00
C LYS A 14 2.34 6.80 8.21
N ILE A 15 3.03 5.67 8.20
CA ILE A 15 2.55 4.44 7.56
C ILE A 15 2.42 3.41 8.67
N ILE A 16 1.30 2.70 8.72
CA ILE A 16 1.25 1.40 9.41
C ILE A 16 1.49 0.34 8.36
N LEU A 17 2.59 -0.40 8.49
CA LEU A 17 2.81 -1.65 7.78
C LEU A 17 2.11 -2.77 8.54
N ILE A 18 1.29 -3.54 7.82
CA ILE A 18 0.60 -4.72 8.30
C ILE A 18 1.39 -5.90 7.76
N LYS A 19 2.34 -6.39 8.54
CA LYS A 19 3.14 -7.54 8.15
C LYS A 19 2.37 -8.81 8.44
N ASP A 20 2.35 -9.70 7.46
CA ASP A 20 1.86 -11.06 7.59
C ASP A 20 3.04 -11.99 7.36
N SER A 21 3.34 -12.86 8.33
CA SER A 21 4.48 -13.77 8.27
C SER A 21 4.33 -14.88 7.21
N LYS A 22 3.17 -14.99 6.56
CA LYS A 22 2.97 -15.83 5.38
C LYS A 22 3.85 -15.36 4.22
N GLN A 23 4.08 -16.25 3.26
CA GLN A 23 4.89 -15.94 2.09
C GLN A 23 3.99 -15.63 0.88
N GLY A 24 4.26 -14.50 0.23
CA GLY A 24 3.59 -14.12 -1.02
C GLY A 24 4.21 -14.84 -2.22
N LEU A 25 3.74 -14.49 -3.42
CA LEU A 25 4.37 -14.95 -4.66
C LEU A 25 5.78 -14.35 -4.77
N HIS A 26 6.75 -15.21 -5.11
CA HIS A 26 8.14 -14.82 -5.33
C HIS A 26 8.81 -15.81 -6.30
N GLY A 27 9.89 -15.38 -6.95
CA GLY A 27 10.75 -16.23 -7.78
C GLY A 27 10.01 -16.82 -8.98
N LYS A 28 10.13 -18.15 -9.19
CA LYS A 28 9.52 -18.82 -10.36
C LYS A 28 8.01 -18.66 -10.43
N LYS A 29 7.32 -18.71 -9.29
CA LYS A 29 5.85 -18.54 -9.22
C LYS A 29 5.42 -17.14 -9.65
N GLU A 30 6.21 -16.11 -9.32
CA GLU A 30 5.97 -14.74 -9.76
C GLU A 30 6.13 -14.59 -11.28
N ILE A 31 7.20 -15.16 -11.85
CA ILE A 31 7.44 -15.15 -13.30
C ILE A 31 6.28 -15.83 -14.04
N GLU A 32 5.82 -16.97 -13.55
CA GLU A 32 4.69 -17.69 -14.13
C GLU A 32 3.37 -16.93 -13.99
N ALA A 33 3.15 -16.27 -12.86
CA ALA A 33 1.99 -15.41 -12.68
C ALA A 33 2.00 -14.31 -13.75
N PHE A 34 3.11 -13.59 -13.92
CA PHE A 34 3.23 -12.56 -14.96
C PHE A 34 2.96 -13.07 -16.37
N LYS A 35 3.43 -14.27 -16.73
CA LYS A 35 3.17 -14.87 -18.06
C LYS A 35 1.69 -15.19 -18.29
N ARG A 36 0.95 -15.53 -17.23
CA ARG A 36 -0.48 -15.89 -17.31
C ARG A 36 -1.39 -14.66 -17.31
N ILE A 37 -0.87 -13.49 -16.94
CA ILE A 37 -1.63 -12.26 -16.94
C ILE A 37 -1.96 -11.87 -18.38
N LYS A 38 -3.24 -11.90 -18.72
CA LYS A 38 -3.75 -11.31 -19.97
C LYS A 38 -3.58 -9.79 -19.93
N LYS A 39 -3.51 -9.15 -21.11
CA LYS A 39 -3.44 -7.68 -21.22
C LYS A 39 -4.44 -7.02 -20.26
N ILE A 40 -4.01 -5.95 -19.60
CA ILE A 40 -4.87 -5.10 -18.75
C ILE A 40 -6.16 -4.86 -19.54
N PRO A 41 -7.33 -5.34 -19.08
CA PRO A 41 -8.58 -5.03 -19.74
C PRO A 41 -8.62 -3.51 -19.88
N LYS A 42 -8.99 -2.98 -21.05
CA LYS A 42 -9.08 -1.53 -21.28
C LYS A 42 -10.07 -0.93 -20.26
N LYS A 43 -9.59 -0.60 -19.06
CA LYS A 43 -10.35 0.08 -18.03
C LYS A 43 -10.35 1.56 -18.39
N ASN A 44 -11.46 2.24 -18.11
CA ASN A 44 -11.62 3.69 -18.33
C ASN A 44 -10.68 4.57 -17.47
N ILE A 45 -9.74 3.98 -16.72
CA ILE A 45 -8.83 4.68 -15.82
C ILE A 45 -7.40 4.48 -16.31
N SER A 46 -6.77 5.56 -16.75
CA SER A 46 -5.32 5.60 -16.99
C SER A 46 -4.59 5.52 -15.66
N LEU A 47 -3.93 4.39 -15.37
CA LEU A 47 -3.10 4.23 -14.17
C LEU A 47 -1.92 5.21 -14.16
N THR A 48 -1.27 5.37 -15.32
CA THR A 48 -0.23 6.39 -15.51
C THR A 48 -0.77 7.80 -15.25
N GLY A 49 -1.96 8.10 -15.76
CA GLY A 49 -2.65 9.36 -15.49
C GLY A 49 -2.95 9.57 -14.00
N LEU A 50 -3.34 8.51 -13.28
CA LEU A 50 -3.58 8.58 -11.84
C LEU A 50 -2.28 8.89 -11.06
N VAL A 51 -1.16 8.27 -11.45
CA VAL A 51 0.14 8.55 -10.84
C VAL A 51 0.57 9.99 -11.12
N ILE A 52 0.64 10.37 -12.40
CA ILE A 52 1.20 11.66 -12.83
C ILE A 52 0.29 12.85 -12.46
N LYS A 53 -1.03 12.70 -12.53
CA LYS A 53 -1.98 13.81 -12.34
C LYS A 53 -2.58 13.88 -10.95
N LYS A 54 -2.43 12.84 -10.11
CA LYS A 54 -3.02 12.81 -8.75
C LYS A 54 -2.00 12.48 -7.68
N ILE A 55 -1.35 11.33 -7.73
CA ILE A 55 -0.43 10.90 -6.66
C ILE A 55 0.77 11.85 -6.56
N TYR A 56 1.46 12.09 -7.68
CA TYR A 56 2.67 12.90 -7.72
C TYR A 56 2.42 14.37 -7.28
N PRO A 57 1.42 15.10 -7.82
CA PRO A 57 1.11 16.45 -7.35
C PRO A 57 0.68 16.50 -5.89
N SER A 58 -0.03 15.47 -5.38
CA SER A 58 -0.46 15.45 -3.99
C SER A 58 0.70 15.34 -3.00
N LEU A 59 1.83 14.74 -3.41
CA LEU A 59 3.05 14.75 -2.60
C LEU A 59 3.70 16.14 -2.59
N ILE A 60 3.74 16.84 -3.72
CA ILE A 60 4.27 18.22 -3.81
C ILE A 60 3.42 19.18 -2.98
N GLU A 61 2.09 19.07 -3.09
CA GLU A 61 1.13 19.93 -2.40
C GLU A 61 0.96 19.56 -0.92
N ASN A 62 1.63 18.51 -0.41
CA ASN A 62 1.36 17.92 0.90
C ASN A 62 -0.14 17.65 1.13
N ASN A 63 -0.87 17.26 0.09
CA ASN A 63 -2.30 16.98 0.17
C ASN A 63 -2.55 15.52 0.54
N PHE A 64 -2.58 15.25 1.84
CA PHE A 64 -2.73 13.91 2.39
C PHE A 64 -3.97 13.17 1.88
N GLU A 65 -5.11 13.86 1.84
CA GLU A 65 -6.38 13.26 1.46
C GLU A 65 -6.41 12.87 -0.03
N LYS A 66 -5.99 13.78 -0.93
CA LYS A 66 -5.90 13.48 -2.37
C LYS A 66 -4.91 12.34 -2.63
N PHE A 67 -3.75 12.35 -1.96
CA PHE A 67 -2.76 11.28 -2.05
C PHE A 67 -3.36 9.93 -1.65
N CYS A 68 -3.98 9.86 -0.47
CA CYS A 68 -4.58 8.64 0.07
C CYS A 68 -5.66 8.07 -0.85
N LYS A 69 -6.61 8.90 -1.29
CA LYS A 69 -7.69 8.48 -2.21
C LYS A 69 -7.13 7.96 -3.53
N ALA A 70 -6.10 8.61 -4.07
CA ALA A 70 -5.47 8.19 -5.31
C ALA A 70 -4.71 6.85 -5.17
N ILE A 71 -4.00 6.64 -4.05
CA ILE A 71 -3.34 5.35 -3.77
C ILE A 71 -4.37 4.24 -3.61
N THR A 72 -5.43 4.42 -2.81
CA THR A 72 -6.45 3.39 -2.63
C THR A 72 -7.15 3.05 -3.95
N LYS A 73 -7.40 4.05 -4.80
CA LYS A 73 -7.93 3.82 -6.16
C LYS A 73 -6.97 2.99 -7.00
N LEU A 74 -5.67 3.32 -7.00
CA LEU A 74 -4.64 2.54 -7.70
C LEU A 74 -4.61 1.09 -7.20
N GLN A 75 -4.61 0.90 -5.88
CA GLN A 75 -4.55 -0.41 -5.23
C GLN A 75 -5.78 -1.28 -5.55
N ASN A 76 -6.97 -0.69 -5.60
CA ASN A 76 -8.18 -1.43 -5.99
C ASN A 76 -8.13 -1.87 -7.47
N VAL A 77 -7.68 -1.00 -8.38
CA VAL A 77 -7.56 -1.35 -9.81
C VAL A 77 -6.53 -2.47 -10.01
N MET A 78 -5.39 -2.38 -9.32
CA MET A 78 -4.34 -3.40 -9.37
C MET A 78 -4.81 -4.71 -8.74
N GLY A 79 -5.40 -4.67 -7.55
CA GLY A 79 -5.91 -5.86 -6.88
C GLY A 79 -6.96 -6.62 -7.71
N GLU A 80 -7.80 -5.91 -8.47
CA GLU A 80 -8.73 -6.54 -9.44
C GLU A 80 -8.01 -7.14 -10.64
N TYR A 81 -6.93 -6.52 -11.11
CA TYR A 81 -6.19 -7.01 -12.27
C TYR A 81 -5.40 -8.29 -11.96
N PHE A 82 -4.82 -8.36 -10.76
CA PHE A 82 -4.01 -9.49 -10.32
C PHE A 82 -4.81 -10.55 -9.53
N ASN A 83 -6.13 -10.37 -9.39
CA ASN A 83 -6.94 -11.19 -8.48
C ASN A 83 -6.84 -12.70 -8.76
N LEU A 84 -6.86 -13.11 -10.04
CA LEU A 84 -6.76 -14.50 -10.47
C LEU A 84 -5.40 -15.11 -10.11
N SER A 85 -4.33 -14.32 -10.18
CA SER A 85 -2.98 -14.79 -9.89
C SER A 85 -2.69 -14.90 -8.40
N GLN A 86 -3.30 -14.04 -7.57
CA GLN A 86 -3.01 -13.97 -6.14
C GLN A 86 -4.10 -14.58 -5.24
N GLY A 87 -5.20 -15.10 -5.81
CA GLY A 87 -6.28 -15.78 -5.08
C GLY A 87 -7.34 -14.87 -4.46
N GLY A 88 -7.43 -13.61 -4.89
CA GLY A 88 -8.36 -12.60 -4.35
C GLY A 88 -7.92 -11.17 -4.65
N ARG A 89 -8.69 -10.14 -4.24
CA ARG A 89 -8.29 -8.72 -4.45
C ARG A 89 -7.01 -8.35 -3.70
N PHE A 90 -6.73 -9.00 -2.58
CA PHE A 90 -5.43 -9.03 -1.92
C PHE A 90 -5.07 -10.50 -1.66
N SER A 91 -3.79 -10.79 -1.56
CA SER A 91 -3.25 -12.16 -1.48
C SER A 91 -3.47 -12.83 -0.12
N SER A 92 -3.62 -12.05 0.96
CA SER A 92 -3.88 -12.56 2.31
C SER A 92 -5.33 -12.21 2.74
N PRO A 93 -6.17 -13.21 3.07
CA PRO A 93 -7.51 -12.98 3.61
C PRO A 93 -7.50 -12.16 4.89
N GLU A 94 -6.52 -12.38 5.77
CA GLU A 94 -6.37 -11.62 7.02
C GLU A 94 -6.06 -10.15 6.73
N VAL A 95 -5.14 -9.88 5.81
CA VAL A 95 -4.82 -8.50 5.41
C VAL A 95 -6.02 -7.86 4.69
N TYR A 96 -6.74 -8.60 3.84
CA TYR A 96 -7.99 -8.11 3.24
C TYR A 96 -9.02 -7.70 4.30
N ASN A 97 -9.21 -8.50 5.35
CA ASN A 97 -10.11 -8.19 6.46
C ASN A 97 -9.69 -6.93 7.23
N ILE A 98 -8.38 -6.74 7.43
CA ILE A 98 -7.84 -5.53 8.06
C ILE A 98 -8.07 -4.30 7.19
N LEU A 99 -7.79 -4.38 5.88
CA LEU A 99 -8.00 -3.27 4.96
C LEU A 99 -9.49 -2.88 4.88
N ASN A 100 -10.40 -3.86 4.94
CA ASN A 100 -11.84 -3.60 5.05
C ASN A 100 -12.22 -2.96 6.39
N PHE A 101 -11.61 -3.37 7.50
CA PHE A 101 -11.80 -2.71 8.79
C PHE A 101 -11.32 -1.25 8.74
N LEU A 102 -10.14 -0.99 8.18
CA LEU A 102 -9.60 0.36 8.01
C LEU A 102 -10.51 1.24 7.15
N LYS A 103 -11.08 0.69 6.07
CA LYS A 103 -12.10 1.39 5.27
C LYS A 103 -13.30 1.79 6.11
N LYS A 104 -13.82 0.91 6.97
CA LYS A 104 -14.95 1.19 7.87
C LYS A 104 -14.61 2.23 8.93
N GLU A 105 -13.34 2.34 9.32
CA GLU A 105 -12.81 3.39 10.20
C GLU A 105 -12.48 4.70 9.46
N ASN A 106 -12.95 4.88 8.22
CA ASN A 106 -12.71 6.04 7.37
C ASN A 106 -11.23 6.33 7.05
N ILE A 107 -10.37 5.30 7.08
CA ILE A 107 -8.99 5.43 6.60
C ILE A 107 -8.99 5.48 5.07
N LEU A 108 -8.45 6.58 4.53
CA LEU A 108 -8.57 6.91 3.11
C LEU A 108 -7.53 6.23 2.22
N GLY A 109 -6.35 5.93 2.77
CA GLY A 109 -5.17 5.50 2.02
C GLY A 109 -4.66 4.17 2.52
N TYR A 110 -4.92 3.09 1.79
CA TYR A 110 -4.52 1.75 2.18
C TYR A 110 -4.34 0.83 0.96
N GLY A 111 -3.65 -0.30 1.15
CA GLY A 111 -3.42 -1.27 0.10
C GLY A 111 -2.49 -2.41 0.51
N GLN A 112 -1.91 -3.08 -0.48
CA GLN A 112 -0.95 -4.17 -0.32
C GLN A 112 0.41 -3.77 -0.91
N THR A 113 1.50 -4.25 -0.33
CA THR A 113 2.84 -4.12 -0.89
C THR A 113 3.11 -5.26 -1.87
N SER A 114 3.49 -4.96 -3.11
CA SER A 114 3.85 -5.96 -4.13
C SER A 114 2.79 -7.06 -4.28
N TRP A 115 3.22 -8.32 -4.45
CA TRP A 115 2.36 -9.52 -4.44
C TRP A 115 1.83 -9.92 -3.06
N GLY A 116 2.08 -9.09 -2.04
CA GLY A 116 1.69 -9.33 -0.66
C GLY A 116 2.59 -10.34 0.05
N PRO A 117 2.17 -10.85 1.22
CA PRO A 117 0.86 -10.61 1.84
C PRO A 117 0.73 -9.29 2.57
N ASN A 118 1.82 -8.54 2.77
CA ASN A 118 1.82 -7.36 3.64
C ASN A 118 0.90 -6.25 3.13
N GLY A 119 0.14 -5.67 4.05
CA GLY A 119 -0.69 -4.49 3.83
C GLY A 119 -0.01 -3.20 4.29
N PHE A 120 -0.59 -2.07 3.93
CA PHE A 120 -0.22 -0.78 4.50
C PHE A 120 -1.44 0.14 4.62
N ALA A 121 -1.31 1.15 5.49
CA ALA A 121 -2.21 2.29 5.54
C ALA A 121 -1.48 3.58 5.93
N PHE A 122 -1.94 4.71 5.39
CA PHE A 122 -1.37 6.03 5.65
C PHE A 122 -2.16 6.77 6.74
N PHE A 123 -1.45 7.58 7.52
CA PHE A 123 -1.97 8.40 8.59
C PHE A 123 -1.36 9.81 8.53
N PRO A 124 -2.13 10.86 8.84
CA PRO A 124 -1.63 12.24 8.69
C PRO A 124 -0.56 12.58 9.72
N ASN A 125 -0.52 11.86 10.86
CA ASN A 125 0.46 12.07 11.91
C ASN A 125 0.63 10.83 12.80
N LEU A 126 1.67 10.87 13.65
CA LEU A 126 2.01 9.79 14.58
C LEU A 126 0.91 9.49 15.60
N ARG A 127 0.17 10.50 16.05
CA ARG A 127 -0.93 10.31 17.01
C ARG A 127 -2.02 9.42 16.42
N LYS A 128 -2.51 9.75 15.22
CA LYS A 128 -3.51 8.95 14.50
C LYS A 128 -3.02 7.53 14.19
N ALA A 129 -1.75 7.38 13.81
CA ALA A 129 -1.15 6.07 13.59
C ALA A 129 -1.09 5.24 14.87
N LYS A 130 -0.69 5.82 16.01
CA LYS A 130 -0.66 5.13 17.31
C LYS A 130 -2.06 4.71 17.77
N GLU A 131 -3.04 5.60 17.65
CA GLU A 131 -4.46 5.32 17.96
C GLU A 131 -4.96 4.12 17.14
N MET A 132 -4.76 4.14 15.82
CA MET A 132 -5.21 3.05 14.96
C MET A 132 -4.44 1.75 15.20
N ARG A 133 -3.13 1.81 15.43
CA ARG A 133 -2.33 0.60 15.74
C ARG A 133 -2.86 -0.11 16.99
N LEU A 134 -3.25 0.63 18.02
CA LEU A 134 -3.85 0.04 19.22
C LEU A 134 -5.19 -0.64 18.92
N LYS A 135 -6.06 0.01 18.12
CA LYS A 135 -7.32 -0.59 17.65
C LYS A 135 -7.07 -1.90 16.89
N LEU A 136 -6.13 -1.89 15.95
CA LEU A 136 -5.74 -3.06 15.15
C LEU A 136 -5.23 -4.19 16.04
N LYS A 137 -4.29 -3.91 16.95
CA LYS A 137 -3.76 -4.92 17.89
C LYS A 137 -4.85 -5.55 18.76
N ARG A 138 -5.84 -4.77 19.22
CA ARG A 138 -6.95 -5.29 20.02
C ARG A 138 -7.89 -6.14 19.17
N LYS A 139 -8.32 -5.62 18.02
CA LYS A 139 -9.32 -6.26 17.14
C LYS A 139 -8.81 -7.55 16.50
N PHE A 140 -7.52 -7.62 16.16
CA PHE A 140 -6.88 -8.75 15.47
C PHE A 140 -5.89 -9.50 16.38
N SER A 141 -6.11 -9.48 17.70
CA SER A 141 -5.23 -10.10 18.70
C SER A 141 -5.10 -11.63 18.59
N SER A 142 -6.09 -12.28 17.96
CA SER A 142 -6.07 -13.71 17.64
C SER A 142 -5.16 -14.06 16.46
N CYS A 143 -4.84 -13.11 15.58
CA CYS A 143 -4.00 -13.33 14.41
C CYS A 143 -2.51 -13.24 14.80
N LYS A 144 -1.93 -14.37 15.24
CA LYS A 144 -0.54 -14.43 15.74
C LYS A 144 0.53 -14.21 14.65
N ASN A 145 0.18 -14.40 13.39
CA ASN A 145 1.05 -14.17 12.23
C ASN A 145 1.17 -12.69 11.83
N LEU A 146 0.45 -11.78 12.51
CA LEU A 146 0.37 -10.38 12.11
C LEU A 146 1.16 -9.45 13.03
N GLU A 147 1.87 -8.51 12.41
CA GLU A 147 2.61 -7.46 13.09
C GLU A 147 2.22 -6.09 12.52
N PHE A 148 2.02 -5.10 13.40
CA PHE A 148 1.68 -3.73 13.01
C PHE A 148 2.82 -2.77 13.37
N ILE A 149 3.55 -2.32 12.35
CA ILE A 149 4.72 -1.45 12.49
C ILE A 149 4.36 -0.04 12.02
N ILE A 150 4.62 0.96 12.86
CA ILE A 150 4.55 2.37 12.41
C ILE A 150 5.92 2.75 11.85
N CYS A 151 5.95 3.23 10.62
CA CYS A 151 7.13 3.75 9.96
C CYS A 151 6.85 5.08 9.24
N SER A 152 7.87 5.64 8.60
CA SER A 152 7.82 6.88 7.82
C SER A 152 8.52 6.67 6.48
N GLY A 153 8.25 7.53 5.50
CA GLY A 153 9.03 7.54 4.27
C GLY A 153 10.50 7.86 4.57
N ARG A 154 11.42 7.11 3.94
CA ARG A 154 12.85 7.42 4.00
C ARG A 154 13.17 8.36 2.84
N ASN A 155 13.48 9.61 3.17
CA ASN A 155 13.79 10.65 2.17
C ASN A 155 15.23 10.61 1.65
N ASN A 156 16.06 9.72 2.20
CA ASN A 156 17.45 9.53 1.80
C ASN A 156 17.62 8.17 1.11
N GLY A 157 18.60 8.09 0.22
CA GLY A 157 18.94 6.84 -0.48
C GLY A 157 19.67 5.84 0.43
N ALA A 158 20.41 4.92 -0.19
CA ALA A 158 21.30 4.05 0.54
C ALA A 158 22.45 4.86 1.17
N ASP A 159 22.77 4.57 2.43
CA ASP A 159 23.96 5.09 3.10
C ASP A 159 25.07 4.05 2.98
N ILE A 160 26.13 4.38 2.23
CA ILE A 160 27.30 3.51 2.08
C ILE A 160 28.34 3.95 3.10
N ARG A 161 28.68 3.06 4.05
CA ARG A 161 29.78 3.27 4.98
C ARG A 161 30.91 2.35 4.58
N LEU A 162 32.04 2.92 4.19
CA LEU A 162 33.29 2.17 4.04
C LEU A 162 33.79 1.84 5.46
N LYS A 163 34.11 0.57 5.69
CA LYS A 163 34.73 0.12 6.93
C LYS A 163 36.20 0.49 6.95
#